data_AF-A0A832KH64-F1
#
_entry.id   AF-A0A832KH64-F1
#
_cell.length_a   1.000
_cell.length_b   1.000
_cell.length_c   1.000
_cell.angle_alpha   90.00
_cell.angle_beta   90.00
_cell.angle_gamma   90.00
#
_symmetry.space_group_name_H-M   'P 1'
#
loop_
_entity.id
_entity.type
_entity.pdbx_description
1 polymer ?
#
loop_
_entity_poly.entity_id
_entity_poly.type
_entity_poly.pdbx_seq_one_letter_code
_entity_poly.pdbx_strand_id
1 'polypeptide(L)' 'ATKSYQDFIKGEVRYTSLYKTNPDNAEALFAKAEADAKHRMSFYEKLGPLM' A
#
# COMPACT_ATOMS: atom_id res chain seq x y z
N ALA A 1 0.83 -5.51 -18.09
CA ALA A 1 1.92 -5.09 -17.20
C ALA A 1 1.40 -5.03 -15.77
N THR A 2 2.10 -5.63 -14.81
CA THR A 2 1.76 -5.50 -13.38
C THR A 2 2.15 -4.09 -12.94
N LYS A 3 1.20 -3.31 -12.42
CA LYS A 3 1.46 -1.96 -11.88
C LYS A 3 2.16 -2.06 -10.52
N SER A 4 2.93 -1.04 -10.13
CA SER A 4 3.51 -0.99 -8.79
C SER A 4 2.41 -0.78 -7.73
N TYR A 5 2.71 -1.10 -6.47
CA TYR A 5 1.80 -0.84 -5.35
C TYR A 5 1.42 0.65 -5.25
N GLN A 6 2.40 1.53 -5.44
CA GLN A 6 2.20 2.98 -5.45
C GLN A 6 1.28 3.43 -6.58
N ASP A 7 1.49 2.91 -7.80
CA ASP A 7 0.62 3.23 -8.94
C ASP A 7 -0.82 2.78 -8.71
N PHE A 8 -1.00 1.64 -8.03
CA PHE A 8 -2.32 1.15 -7.67
C PHE A 8 -3.01 2.09 -6.67
N ILE A 9 -2.38 2.38 -5.53
CA ILE A 9 -3.03 3.23 -4.52
C ILE A 9 -3.22 4.67 -5.00
N LYS A 10 -2.27 5.25 -5.76
CA LYS A 10 -2.40 6.60 -6.32
C LYS A 10 -3.44 6.70 -7.44
N GLY A 11 -3.90 5.57 -8.00
CA GLY A 11 -4.98 5.53 -8.99
C GLY A 11 -6.40 5.53 -8.41
N GLU A 12 -6.54 5.43 -7.08
CA GLU A 12 -7.80 5.20 -6.40
C GLU A 12 -8.27 6.47 -5.65
N VAL A 13 -9.53 6.86 -5.82
CA VAL A 13 -10.08 8.12 -5.23
C VAL A 13 -9.91 8.17 -3.72
N ARG A 14 -10.09 7.03 -3.05
CA ARG A 14 -9.96 6.91 -1.58
C ARG A 14 -8.56 7.20 -1.02
N TYR A 15 -7.52 7.09 -1.84
CA TYR A 15 -6.15 7.42 -1.44
C TYR A 15 -5.79 8.83 -1.93
N THR A 16 -6.21 9.20 -3.14
CA THR A 16 -5.97 10.56 -3.66
C THR A 16 -6.69 11.65 -2.86
N SER A 17 -7.76 11.32 -2.13
CA SER A 17 -8.39 12.23 -1.17
C SER A 17 -7.45 12.64 -0.03
N LEU A 18 -6.53 11.76 0.40
CA LEU A 18 -5.57 12.05 1.47
C LEU A 18 -4.60 13.18 1.11
N TYR A 19 -4.16 13.26 -0.15
CA TYR A 19 -3.34 14.40 -0.61
C TYR A 19 -4.09 15.72 -0.53
N LYS A 20 -5.42 15.71 -0.64
CA LYS A 20 -6.22 16.93 -0.56
C LYS A 20 -6.43 17.39 0.88
N THR A 21 -6.58 16.43 1.81
CA THR A 21 -6.94 16.72 3.21
C THR A 21 -5.74 16.80 4.14
N ASN A 22 -4.64 16.10 3.82
CA ASN A 22 -3.42 16.08 4.62
C ASN A 22 -2.18 15.78 3.74
N PRO A 23 -1.80 16.72 2.86
CA PRO A 23 -0.69 16.53 1.91
C PRO A 23 0.64 16.21 2.61
N ASP A 24 0.90 16.84 3.75
CA ASP A 24 2.17 16.73 4.48
C ASP A 24 2.50 15.30 4.92
N ASN A 25 1.47 14.51 5.18
CA ASN A 25 1.62 13.13 5.66
C ASN A 25 1.32 12.07 4.59
N ALA A 26 0.79 12.46 3.43
CA ALA A 26 0.29 11.53 2.43
C ALA A 26 1.38 10.57 1.91
N GLU A 27 2.54 11.09 1.52
CA GLU A 27 3.66 10.26 1.04
C GLU A 27 4.18 9.30 2.12
N ALA A 28 4.31 9.78 3.37
CA ALA A 28 4.77 8.94 4.48
C ALA A 28 3.79 7.79 4.78
N LEU A 29 2.48 8.08 4.74
CA LEU A 29 1.44 7.08 4.94
C LEU A 29 1.40 6.06 3.78
N PHE A 30 1.67 6.48 2.56
CA PHE A 30 1.74 5.59 1.40
C PHE A 30 2.97 4.70 1.40
N ALA A 31 4.12 5.23 1.81
CA ALA A 31 5.33 4.43 1.99
C ALA A 31 5.12 3.38 3.10
N LYS A 32 4.47 3.77 4.20
CA LYS A 32 4.09 2.84 5.28
C LYS A 32 3.14 1.75 4.79
N ALA A 33 2.10 2.11 4.05
CA ALA A 33 1.13 1.14 3.51
C ALA A 33 1.80 0.10 2.61
N GLU A 34 2.76 0.51 1.77
CA GLU A 34 3.53 -0.41 0.93
C GLU A 34 4.42 -1.35 1.75
N ALA A 35 5.11 -0.82 2.77
CA ALA A 35 5.93 -1.63 3.68
C ALA A 35 5.10 -2.66 4.43
N ASP A 36 3.93 -2.24 4.95
CA ASP A 36 3.00 -3.13 5.66
C ASP A 36 2.43 -4.21 4.71
N ALA A 37 2.15 -3.86 3.46
CA ALA A 37 1.70 -4.82 2.45
C ALA A 37 2.78 -5.88 2.13
N LYS A 38 4.03 -5.45 1.96
CA LYS A 38 5.17 -6.36 1.76
C LYS A 38 5.35 -7.28 2.97
N HIS A 39 5.32 -6.72 4.18
CA HIS A 39 5.45 -7.48 5.41
C HIS A 39 4.34 -8.54 5.56
N ARG A 40 3.08 -8.15 5.31
CA ARG A 40 1.94 -9.06 5.37
C ARG A 40 2.04 -10.19 4.34
N MET A 41 2.49 -9.88 3.12
CA MET A 41 2.70 -10.90 2.09
C MET A 41 3.79 -11.90 2.51
N SER A 42 4.93 -11.40 2.98
CA SER A 42 6.01 -12.26 3.49
C SER A 42 5.58 -13.11 4.70
N PHE A 43 4.68 -12.59 5.54
CA PHE A 43 4.09 -13.35 6.62
C PHE A 43 3.23 -14.50 6.10
N TYR A 44 2.37 -14.27 5.10
CA TYR A 44 1.56 -15.32 4.48
C TYR A 44 2.40 -16.37 3.78
N GLU A 45 3.47 -15.97 3.08
CA GLU A 45 4.42 -16.90 2.46
C GLU A 45 5.08 -17.83 3.49
N LYS A 46 5.38 -17.31 4.69
CA LYS A 46 5.96 -18.09 5.79
C LYS A 46 4.97 -19.04 6.45
N LEU A 47 3.70 -18.64 6.58
CA LEU A 47 2.65 -19.52 7.10
C LEU A 47 2.37 -20.69 6.15
N GLY A 48 2.67 -20.53 4.87
CA GLY A 48 2.37 -21.52 3.84
C GLY A 48 0.89 -21.55 3.47
N PRO A 49 0.49 -22.42 2.53
CA PRO A 49 -0.92 -22.62 2.23
C PRO A 49 -1.65 -23.06 3.50
N LEU A 50 -2.81 -22.44 3.78
CA LEU A 50 -3.77 -22.98 4.72
C LEU A 50 -4.17 -24.37 4.20
N MET A 51 -3.58 -25.42 4.78
CA MET A 51 -4.06 -26.80 4.62
C MET A 51 -5.36 -26.99 5.39
#